data_AF-A0A0F9IZI1-F1
#
_entry.id   AF-A0A0F9IZI1-F1
#
_cell.length_a   1.000
_cell.length_b   1.000
_cell.length_c   1.000
_cell.angle_alpha   90.00
_cell.angle_beta   90.00
_cell.angle_gamma   90.00
#
_symmetry.space_group_name_H-M   'P 1'
#
loop_
_entity.id
_entity.type
_entity.pdbx_description
1 polymer ?
#
loop_
_entity_poly.entity_id
_entity_poly.type
_entity_poly.pdbx_seq_one_letter_code
_entity_poly.pdbx_strand_id
1 'polypeptide(L)'
;LEFTAVFCDTSWEHPITYAYIEEINQQLLGGKLVTVKSEEFGGGMRELVEVKKRVPSIKARFCSDHLKWQPMIAYLKTIDDETVVYQGIRADESKYRSLLREREWSDDFDAWIVRPLLAWRSEQCFEILRRHGVKPNPLYLAGARRVGCFPCVLITLGELRRMSGLMPELWDRMEELEGHANGRSFFPPNYIAQRFHTGFDPKSGKSYPKLEDVKRYVEGQSEDLFADQPAPTCMSVYNLCE
;
A
#
# COMPACT_ATOMS: atom_id res chain seq x y z
N LEU A 1 14.26 -24.67 -7.02
CA LEU A 1 14.94 -23.58 -6.30
C LEU A 1 14.46 -23.65 -4.88
N GLU A 2 15.36 -23.89 -3.93
CA GLU A 2 15.07 -23.66 -2.53
C GLU A 2 15.01 -22.15 -2.30
N PHE A 3 13.98 -21.65 -1.63
CA PHE A 3 13.81 -20.22 -1.38
C PHE A 3 13.08 -20.00 -0.05
N THR A 4 13.32 -18.83 0.54
CA THR A 4 12.58 -18.36 1.72
C THR A 4 11.70 -17.19 1.30
N ALA A 5 10.39 -17.30 1.58
CA ALA A 5 9.48 -16.19 1.42
C ALA A 5 9.49 -15.33 2.69
N VAL A 6 9.58 -14.01 2.51
CA VAL A 6 9.63 -13.05 3.60
C VAL A 6 8.51 -12.03 3.43
N PHE A 7 7.73 -11.81 4.50
CA PHE A 7 6.70 -10.78 4.58
C PHE A 7 7.13 -9.72 5.61
N CYS A 8 7.29 -8.47 5.16
CA CYS A 8 7.51 -7.34 6.06
C CYS A 8 6.17 -6.79 6.55
N ASP A 9 5.83 -7.12 7.80
CA ASP A 9 4.58 -6.72 8.42
C ASP A 9 4.69 -5.31 9.02
N THR A 10 3.86 -4.39 8.51
CA THR A 10 3.83 -3.00 8.99
C THR A 10 2.88 -2.80 10.17
N SER A 11 2.21 -3.87 10.62
CA SER A 11 1.10 -3.86 11.56
C SER A 11 -0.02 -2.88 11.12
N TRP A 12 -0.17 -2.69 9.80
CA TRP A 12 -1.11 -1.71 9.22
C TRP A 12 -1.79 -2.20 7.95
N GLU A 13 -1.71 -3.48 7.64
CA GLU A 13 -2.43 -4.08 6.54
C GLU A 13 -3.92 -4.20 6.89
N HIS A 14 -4.75 -4.50 5.88
CA HIS A 14 -6.15 -4.82 6.11
C HIS A 14 -6.27 -6.23 6.71
N PRO A 15 -7.23 -6.52 7.60
CA PRO A 15 -7.50 -7.88 8.08
C PRO A 15 -7.68 -8.92 6.96
N ILE A 16 -8.38 -8.56 5.87
CA ILE A 16 -8.50 -9.42 4.67
C ILE A 16 -7.13 -9.74 4.06
N THR A 17 -6.20 -8.78 4.06
CA THR A 17 -4.84 -9.00 3.54
C THR A 17 -4.05 -9.93 4.44
N TYR A 18 -4.16 -9.80 5.76
CA TYR A 18 -3.52 -10.76 6.68
C TYR A 18 -4.07 -12.17 6.49
N ALA A 19 -5.40 -12.32 6.40
CA ALA A 19 -6.03 -13.62 6.14
C ALA A 19 -5.54 -14.22 4.80
N TYR A 20 -5.46 -13.39 3.75
CA TYR A 20 -4.95 -13.81 2.45
C TYR A 20 -3.47 -14.26 2.49
N ILE A 21 -2.62 -13.53 3.22
CA ILE A 21 -1.21 -13.89 3.38
C ILE A 21 -1.09 -15.26 4.06
N GLU A 22 -1.90 -15.52 5.09
CA GLU A 22 -1.90 -16.81 5.77
C GLU A 22 -2.45 -17.94 4.89
N GLU A 23 -3.50 -17.69 4.11
CA GLU A 23 -3.98 -18.65 3.11
C GLU A 23 -2.88 -19.03 2.11
N ILE A 24 -2.15 -18.05 1.57
CA ILE A 24 -1.03 -18.28 0.65
C ILE A 24 0.14 -18.99 1.35
N ASN A 25 0.41 -18.66 2.61
CA ASN A 25 1.43 -19.33 3.41
C ASN A 25 1.15 -20.83 3.53
N GLN A 26 -0.09 -21.20 3.83
CA GLN A 26 -0.50 -22.60 3.92
C GLN A 26 -0.56 -23.28 2.56
N GLN A 27 -1.16 -22.63 1.55
CA GLN A 27 -1.39 -23.23 0.23
C GLN A 27 -0.11 -23.42 -0.59
N LEU A 28 0.81 -22.44 -0.56
CA LEU A 28 1.95 -22.38 -1.49
C LEU A 28 3.31 -22.46 -0.81
N LEU A 29 3.42 -22.09 0.47
CA LEU A 29 4.70 -21.96 1.18
C LEU A 29 4.89 -23.04 2.26
N GLY A 30 3.89 -23.93 2.45
CA GLY A 30 3.95 -25.00 3.44
C GLY A 30 4.09 -24.51 4.88
N GLY A 31 3.52 -23.33 5.18
CA GLY A 31 3.59 -22.72 6.51
C GLY A 31 4.95 -22.10 6.87
N LYS A 32 5.85 -21.92 5.89
CA LYS A 32 7.23 -21.46 6.10
C LYS A 32 7.46 -19.97 5.82
N LEU A 33 6.40 -19.17 5.70
CA LEU A 33 6.53 -17.73 5.53
C LEU A 33 7.23 -17.11 6.74
N VAL A 34 8.36 -16.44 6.49
CA VAL A 34 9.06 -15.66 7.52
C VAL A 34 8.41 -14.29 7.59
N THR A 35 7.91 -13.91 8.76
CA THR A 35 7.39 -12.56 9.00
C THR A 35 8.44 -11.73 9.73
N VAL A 36 8.82 -10.60 9.14
CA VAL A 36 9.77 -9.64 9.73
C VAL A 36 9.03 -8.37 10.13
N LYS A 37 9.37 -7.81 11.28
CA LYS A 37 8.80 -6.57 11.82
C LYS A 37 9.91 -5.61 12.20
N SER A 38 9.56 -4.33 12.30
CA SER A 38 10.47 -3.32 12.84
C SER A 38 10.73 -3.57 14.32
N GLU A 39 12.00 -3.71 14.69
CA GLU A 39 12.42 -3.73 16.09
C GLU A 39 12.34 -2.32 16.72
N GLU A 40 12.60 -1.28 15.92
CA GLU A 40 12.53 0.12 16.36
C GLU A 40 11.08 0.57 16.59
N PHE A 41 10.14 0.08 15.77
CA PHE A 41 8.72 0.45 15.84
C PHE A 41 7.84 -0.81 15.92
N GLY A 42 7.86 -1.49 17.07
CA GLY A 42 7.08 -2.71 17.32
C GLY A 42 5.57 -2.51 17.21
N GLY A 43 5.08 -1.31 17.55
CA GLY A 43 3.69 -0.86 17.33
C GLY A 43 3.36 -0.50 15.88
N GLY A 44 4.33 -0.64 14.97
CA GLY A 44 4.18 -0.47 13.52
C GLY A 44 3.83 0.96 13.13
N MET A 45 2.90 1.10 12.17
CA MET A 45 2.54 2.41 11.60
C MET A 45 2.06 3.43 12.64
N ARG A 46 1.29 3.00 13.65
CA ARG A 46 0.75 3.91 14.68
C ARG A 46 1.86 4.56 15.49
N GLU A 47 2.73 3.73 16.07
CA GLU A 47 3.90 4.18 16.84
C GLU A 47 4.82 5.05 15.98
N LEU A 48 5.08 4.64 14.73
CA LEU A 48 5.93 5.40 13.82
C LEU A 48 5.35 6.80 13.52
N VAL A 49 4.04 6.92 13.31
CA VAL A 49 3.37 8.21 13.11
C VAL A 49 3.42 9.06 14.37
N GLU A 50 3.24 8.44 15.53
CA GLU A 50 3.34 9.11 16.82
C GLU A 50 4.73 9.69 17.07
N VAL A 51 5.80 8.94 16.76
CA VAL A 51 7.18 9.41 16.91
C VAL A 51 7.49 10.50 15.90
N LYS A 52 7.08 10.35 14.63
CA LYS A 52 7.34 11.36 13.59
C LYS A 52 6.42 12.59 13.69
N LYS A 53 5.36 12.55 14.50
CA LYS A 53 4.35 13.61 14.68
C LYS A 53 3.74 14.07 13.36
N ARG A 54 3.53 13.13 12.42
CA ARG A 54 2.93 13.34 11.10
C ARG A 54 2.64 12.00 10.43
N VAL A 55 1.66 11.98 9.53
CA VAL A 55 1.42 10.86 8.61
C VAL A 55 2.50 10.82 7.51
N PRO A 56 2.90 9.64 7.00
CA PRO A 56 3.78 9.55 5.83
C PRO A 56 3.19 10.26 4.62
N SER A 57 4.03 10.69 3.68
CA SER A 57 3.57 11.31 2.45
C SER A 57 4.30 10.76 1.23
N ILE A 58 3.80 11.06 0.03
CA ILE A 58 4.45 10.70 -1.24
C ILE A 58 5.93 11.10 -1.26
N LYS A 59 6.24 12.28 -0.71
CA LYS A 59 7.60 12.84 -0.66
C LYS A 59 8.46 12.30 0.49
N ALA A 60 7.83 11.84 1.57
CA ALA A 60 8.52 11.38 2.76
C ALA A 60 7.86 10.08 3.25
N ARG A 61 8.29 8.98 2.63
CA ARG A 61 7.79 7.61 2.78
C ARG A 61 8.55 6.86 3.87
N PHE A 62 8.68 7.48 5.04
CA PHE A 62 9.41 6.89 6.18
C PHE A 62 8.81 5.56 6.65
N CYS A 63 7.54 5.29 6.36
CA CYS A 63 6.94 3.98 6.59
C CYS A 63 7.55 2.86 5.74
N SER A 64 7.99 3.14 4.51
CA SER A 64 8.68 2.15 3.68
C SER A 64 10.09 1.89 4.18
N ASP A 65 10.76 2.92 4.70
CA ASP A 65 12.10 2.81 5.28
C ASP A 65 12.07 1.99 6.58
N HIS A 66 11.37 2.48 7.61
CA HIS A 66 11.42 1.89 8.94
C HIS A 66 10.62 0.59 9.13
N LEU A 67 9.56 0.38 8.33
CA LEU A 67 8.67 -0.79 8.49
C LEU A 67 8.84 -1.85 7.40
N LYS A 68 9.68 -1.61 6.39
CA LYS A 68 9.92 -2.59 5.32
C LYS A 68 11.40 -2.76 5.00
N TRP A 69 12.07 -1.65 4.68
CA TRP A 69 13.47 -1.68 4.25
C TRP A 69 14.40 -2.10 5.38
N GLN A 70 14.38 -1.40 6.51
CA GLN A 70 15.24 -1.68 7.65
C GLN A 70 14.99 -3.07 8.27
N PRO A 71 13.72 -3.52 8.47
CA PRO A 71 13.46 -4.88 8.94
C PRO A 71 13.98 -5.96 7.99
N MET A 72 13.89 -5.73 6.68
CA MET A 72 14.43 -6.65 5.69
C MET A 72 15.96 -6.72 5.76
N ILE A 73 16.64 -5.57 5.88
CA ILE A 73 18.10 -5.52 6.05
C ILE A 73 18.52 -6.26 7.33
N ALA A 74 17.83 -6.01 8.45
CA ALA A 74 18.11 -6.66 9.71
C ALA A 74 17.99 -8.19 9.58
N TYR A 75 16.95 -8.67 8.90
CA TYR A 75 16.76 -10.08 8.62
C TYR A 75 17.85 -10.67 7.72
N LEU A 76 18.20 -10.00 6.62
CA LEU A 76 19.26 -10.48 5.72
C LEU A 76 20.60 -10.64 6.44
N LYS A 77 20.92 -9.74 7.39
CA LYS A 77 22.14 -9.84 8.22
C LYS A 77 22.18 -11.06 9.15
N THR A 78 21.05 -11.73 9.39
CA THR A 78 21.02 -12.98 10.17
C THR A 78 21.33 -14.22 9.34
N ILE A 79 21.45 -14.08 8.01
CA ILE A 79 21.73 -15.17 7.09
C ILE A 79 23.24 -15.20 6.82
N ASP A 80 23.88 -16.33 7.12
CA ASP A 80 25.35 -16.52 7.01
C ASP A 80 25.78 -17.08 5.63
N ASP A 81 24.96 -16.85 4.60
CA ASP A 81 25.14 -17.36 3.25
C ASP A 81 24.95 -16.25 2.21
N GLU A 82 25.54 -16.41 1.02
CA GLU A 82 25.27 -15.51 -0.10
C GLU A 82 23.78 -15.55 -0.48
N THR A 83 23.14 -14.38 -0.50
CA THR A 83 21.71 -14.27 -0.81
C THR A 83 21.45 -13.61 -2.16
N VAL A 84 20.36 -14.06 -2.80
CA VAL A 84 19.76 -13.39 -3.95
C VAL A 84 18.33 -13.04 -3.59
N VAL A 85 18.01 -11.75 -3.60
CA VAL A 85 16.68 -11.24 -3.25
C VAL A 85 15.82 -11.12 -4.51
N TYR A 86 14.75 -11.90 -4.58
CA TYR A 86 13.78 -11.84 -5.66
C TYR A 86 12.66 -10.86 -5.32
N GLN A 87 12.37 -9.92 -6.24
CA GLN A 87 11.31 -8.94 -6.08
C GLN A 87 10.30 -9.05 -7.24
N GLY A 88 9.02 -9.15 -6.91
CA GLY A 88 7.91 -9.15 -7.88
C GLY A 88 7.55 -7.77 -8.44
N ILE A 89 8.54 -6.88 -8.66
CA ILE A 89 8.32 -5.56 -9.23
C ILE A 89 8.09 -5.67 -10.74
N ARG A 90 7.15 -4.88 -11.26
CA ARG A 90 6.91 -4.75 -12.70
C ARG A 90 7.20 -3.32 -13.19
N ALA A 91 7.69 -3.20 -14.41
CA ALA A 91 7.97 -1.91 -15.05
C ALA A 91 6.71 -1.04 -15.20
N ASP A 92 5.54 -1.65 -15.43
CA ASP A 92 4.27 -0.96 -15.70
C ASP A 92 3.60 -0.37 -14.43
N GLU A 93 4.14 -0.63 -13.24
CA GLU A 93 3.57 -0.11 -11.99
C GLU A 93 3.85 1.37 -11.77
N SER A 94 4.95 1.91 -12.31
CA SER A 94 5.27 3.36 -12.29
C SER A 94 6.44 3.71 -13.21
N LYS A 95 6.54 5.00 -13.59
CA LYS A 95 7.69 5.54 -14.33
C LYS A 95 9.05 5.30 -13.64
N TYR A 96 9.08 5.25 -12.31
CA TYR A 96 10.32 4.93 -11.59
C TYR A 96 10.69 3.45 -11.77
N ARG A 97 9.70 2.56 -11.66
CA ARG A 97 9.89 1.10 -11.78
C ARG A 97 10.27 0.69 -13.20
N SER A 98 9.84 1.42 -14.22
CA SER A 98 10.25 1.17 -15.61
C SER A 98 11.73 1.46 -15.90
N LEU A 99 12.44 2.13 -14.99
CA LEU A 99 13.87 2.44 -15.12
C LEU A 99 14.75 1.43 -14.36
N LEU A 100 14.14 0.50 -13.60
CA LEU A 100 14.88 -0.51 -12.85
C LEU A 100 15.45 -1.58 -13.78
N ARG A 101 16.58 -2.16 -13.36
CA ARG A 101 17.20 -3.29 -14.06
C ARG A 101 16.59 -4.60 -13.59
N GLU A 102 16.61 -5.60 -14.47
CA GLU A 102 16.17 -6.96 -14.13
C GLU A 102 17.05 -7.59 -13.05
N ARG A 103 18.36 -7.32 -13.10
CA ARG A 103 19.34 -7.74 -12.10
C ARG A 103 20.29 -6.61 -11.77
N GLU A 104 20.53 -6.38 -10.48
CA GLU A 104 21.51 -5.41 -9.99
C GLU A 104 22.02 -5.79 -8.60
N TRP A 105 23.22 -5.33 -8.25
CA TRP A 105 23.76 -5.45 -6.91
C TRP A 105 23.18 -4.33 -6.02
N SER A 106 22.86 -4.66 -4.77
CA SER A 106 22.35 -3.70 -3.78
C SER A 106 23.26 -3.66 -2.58
N ASP A 107 24.01 -2.57 -2.42
CA ASP A 107 24.93 -2.37 -1.28
C ASP A 107 24.18 -2.43 0.06
N ASP A 108 22.97 -1.87 0.12
CA ASP A 108 22.13 -1.87 1.33
C ASP A 108 21.73 -3.29 1.78
N PHE A 109 21.56 -4.21 0.83
CA PHE A 109 21.14 -5.59 1.11
C PHE A 109 22.33 -6.55 1.13
N ASP A 110 23.51 -6.08 0.71
CA ASP A 110 24.69 -6.90 0.45
C ASP A 110 24.36 -8.15 -0.40
N ALA A 111 23.51 -7.95 -1.42
CA ALA A 111 22.89 -9.04 -2.18
C ALA A 111 22.58 -8.65 -3.62
N TRP A 112 22.49 -9.66 -4.48
CA TRP A 112 21.93 -9.50 -5.82
C TRP A 112 20.41 -9.37 -5.72
N ILE A 113 19.86 -8.35 -6.36
CA ILE A 113 18.42 -8.20 -6.58
C ILE A 113 18.07 -8.75 -7.96
N VAL A 114 17.03 -9.60 -8.04
CA VAL A 114 16.50 -10.13 -9.29
C VAL A 114 15.00 -9.85 -9.39
N ARG A 115 14.54 -9.38 -10.55
CA ARG A 115 13.15 -8.95 -10.81
C ARG A 115 12.54 -9.71 -11.98
N PRO A 116 12.14 -10.97 -11.78
CA PRO A 116 11.67 -11.84 -12.87
C PRO A 116 10.40 -11.34 -13.55
N LEU A 117 9.61 -10.50 -12.86
CA LEU A 117 8.39 -9.91 -13.37
C LEU A 117 8.60 -8.53 -14.01
N LEU A 118 9.86 -8.13 -14.21
CA LEU A 118 10.35 -6.94 -14.94
C LEU A 118 9.38 -6.44 -16.02
N ALA A 119 9.29 -7.27 -17.05
CA ALA A 119 8.55 -6.98 -18.28
C ALA A 119 7.08 -7.43 -18.26
N TRP A 120 6.60 -7.98 -17.14
CA TRP A 120 5.23 -8.47 -17.04
C TRP A 120 4.24 -7.32 -16.88
N ARG A 121 3.04 -7.51 -17.41
CA ARG A 121 1.87 -6.67 -17.14
C ARG A 121 0.98 -7.27 -16.04
N SER A 122 0.06 -6.48 -15.51
CA SER A 122 -0.86 -6.91 -14.44
C SER A 122 -1.69 -8.10 -14.87
N GLU A 123 -2.14 -8.10 -16.12
CA GLU A 123 -3.00 -9.15 -16.68
C GLU A 123 -2.26 -10.48 -16.71
N GLN A 124 -0.96 -10.46 -17.02
CA GLN A 124 -0.12 -11.67 -17.00
C GLN A 124 0.05 -12.22 -15.57
N CYS A 125 0.14 -11.35 -14.57
CA CYS A 125 0.17 -11.76 -13.17
C CYS A 125 -1.16 -12.41 -12.74
N PHE A 126 -2.31 -11.85 -13.11
CA PHE A 126 -3.60 -12.47 -12.79
C PHE A 126 -3.85 -13.75 -13.60
N GLU A 127 -3.36 -13.82 -14.83
CA GLU A 127 -3.42 -15.03 -15.66
C GLU A 127 -2.68 -16.20 -15.01
N ILE A 128 -1.45 -15.96 -14.54
CA ILE A 128 -0.67 -17.04 -13.90
C ILE A 128 -1.33 -17.49 -12.60
N LEU A 129 -1.90 -16.57 -11.81
CA LEU A 129 -2.67 -16.93 -10.61
C LEU A 129 -3.85 -17.84 -10.97
N ARG A 130 -4.65 -17.45 -11.98
CA ARG A 130 -5.80 -18.25 -12.45
C ARG A 130 -5.37 -19.63 -12.96
N ARG A 131 -4.32 -19.69 -13.77
CA ARG A 131 -3.76 -20.94 -14.30
C ARG A 131 -3.40 -21.95 -13.20
N HIS A 132 -2.97 -21.45 -12.04
CA HIS A 132 -2.59 -22.26 -10.89
C HIS A 132 -3.68 -22.36 -9.81
N GLY A 133 -4.90 -21.88 -10.07
CA GLY A 133 -6.00 -21.94 -9.11
C GLY A 133 -5.78 -21.10 -7.85
N VAL A 134 -4.90 -20.09 -7.92
CA VAL A 134 -4.62 -19.18 -6.81
C VAL A 134 -5.53 -17.97 -6.97
N LYS A 135 -6.33 -17.69 -5.94
CA LYS A 135 -7.19 -16.49 -5.95
C LYS A 135 -6.32 -15.24 -5.71
N PRO A 136 -6.63 -14.11 -6.35
CA PRO A 136 -5.99 -12.84 -6.00
C PRO A 136 -6.47 -12.38 -4.62
N ASN A 137 -5.73 -11.47 -3.99
CA ASN A 137 -6.19 -10.84 -2.75
C ASN A 137 -7.59 -10.23 -2.94
N PRO A 138 -8.58 -10.52 -2.06
CA PRO A 138 -9.96 -10.10 -2.25
C PRO A 138 -10.15 -8.59 -2.36
N LEU A 139 -9.24 -7.77 -1.82
CA LEU A 139 -9.31 -6.32 -1.95
C LEU A 139 -9.18 -5.85 -3.41
N TYR A 140 -8.50 -6.60 -4.28
CA TYR A 140 -8.48 -6.30 -5.72
C TYR A 140 -9.86 -6.47 -6.37
N LEU A 141 -10.72 -7.33 -5.82
CA LEU A 141 -12.11 -7.50 -6.26
C LEU A 141 -13.00 -6.38 -5.69
N ALA A 142 -12.67 -5.86 -4.50
CA ALA A 142 -13.37 -4.77 -3.82
C ALA A 142 -12.95 -3.35 -4.30
N GLY A 143 -12.26 -3.24 -5.44
CA GLY A 143 -11.92 -1.95 -6.06
C GLY A 143 -10.62 -1.30 -5.60
N ALA A 144 -9.84 -1.97 -4.74
CA ALA A 144 -8.48 -1.56 -4.43
C ALA A 144 -7.58 -1.74 -5.66
N ARG A 145 -6.80 -0.72 -5.99
CA ARG A 145 -5.80 -0.80 -7.06
C ARG A 145 -4.46 -1.28 -6.51
N ARG A 146 -4.19 -0.97 -5.25
CA ARG A 146 -2.98 -1.36 -4.53
C ARG A 146 -3.36 -1.98 -3.20
N VAL A 147 -2.82 -3.16 -2.92
CA VAL A 147 -3.02 -3.85 -1.66
C VAL A 147 -1.72 -3.88 -0.87
N GLY A 148 -1.82 -3.54 0.43
CA GLY A 148 -0.71 -3.42 1.36
C GLY A 148 -1.21 -2.76 2.65
N CYS A 149 -0.50 -1.75 3.13
CA CYS A 149 -0.95 -0.85 4.19
C CYS A 149 -2.36 -0.30 3.88
N PHE A 150 -3.26 -0.31 4.86
CA PHE A 150 -4.66 0.05 4.69
C PHE A 150 -5.13 1.06 5.75
N PRO A 151 -5.58 2.27 5.35
CA PRO A 151 -5.37 2.85 4.04
C PRO A 151 -3.89 3.21 3.82
N CYS A 152 -3.46 3.16 2.56
CA CYS A 152 -2.16 3.67 2.17
C CYS A 152 -2.23 5.19 1.98
N VAL A 153 -1.21 5.93 2.41
CA VAL A 153 -1.06 7.38 2.15
C VAL A 153 -0.98 7.75 0.66
N LEU A 154 -0.88 6.74 -0.21
CA LEU A 154 -0.86 6.87 -1.67
C LEU A 154 -2.22 6.59 -2.31
N ILE A 155 -3.28 6.42 -1.51
CA ILE A 155 -4.64 6.20 -1.99
C ILE A 155 -5.09 7.37 -2.85
N THR A 156 -5.53 7.08 -4.07
CA THR A 156 -6.01 8.12 -4.99
C THR A 156 -7.44 8.52 -4.63
N LEU A 157 -7.87 9.73 -4.99
CA LEU A 157 -9.25 10.17 -4.75
C LEU A 157 -10.29 9.21 -5.38
N GLY A 158 -10.01 8.68 -6.58
CA GLY A 158 -10.90 7.71 -7.23
C GLY A 158 -10.96 6.35 -6.51
N GLU A 159 -9.84 5.90 -5.95
CA GLU A 159 -9.77 4.68 -5.13
C GLU A 159 -10.51 4.90 -3.80
N LEU A 160 -10.27 6.03 -3.14
CA LEU A 160 -10.98 6.42 -1.93
C LEU A 160 -12.50 6.41 -2.14
N ARG A 161 -13.00 7.05 -3.20
CA ARG A 161 -14.43 7.08 -3.55
C ARG A 161 -15.05 5.70 -3.71
N ARG A 162 -14.37 4.79 -4.41
CA ARG A 162 -14.86 3.43 -4.63
C ARG A 162 -14.88 2.62 -3.33
N MET A 163 -13.82 2.76 -2.54
CA MET A 163 -13.63 1.93 -1.35
C MET A 163 -14.39 2.45 -0.13
N SER A 164 -14.56 3.76 0.02
CA SER A 164 -15.19 4.36 1.20
C SER A 164 -16.64 3.95 1.41
N GLY A 165 -17.36 3.62 0.33
CA GLY A 165 -18.73 3.08 0.42
C GLY A 165 -18.80 1.59 0.80
N LEU A 166 -17.77 0.83 0.45
CA LEU A 166 -17.68 -0.61 0.73
C LEU A 166 -17.05 -0.90 2.10
N MET A 167 -16.13 -0.04 2.52
CA MET A 167 -15.25 -0.21 3.67
C MET A 167 -15.24 1.10 4.48
N PRO A 168 -16.32 1.41 5.23
CA PRO A 168 -16.41 2.64 6.00
C PRO A 168 -15.31 2.78 7.06
N GLU A 169 -14.75 1.66 7.54
CA GLU A 169 -13.62 1.61 8.48
C GLU A 169 -12.35 2.29 7.95
N LEU A 170 -12.29 2.52 6.64
CA LEU A 170 -11.21 3.28 6.01
C LEU A 170 -11.11 4.69 6.61
N TRP A 171 -12.25 5.34 6.89
CA TRP A 171 -12.27 6.66 7.53
C TRP A 171 -11.79 6.61 8.98
N ASP A 172 -12.27 5.64 9.74
CA ASP A 172 -11.91 5.48 11.16
C ASP A 172 -10.40 5.25 11.32
N ARG A 173 -9.79 4.46 10.42
CA ARG A 173 -8.34 4.24 10.43
C ARG A 173 -7.53 5.48 10.04
N MET A 174 -8.06 6.35 9.18
CA MET A 174 -7.41 7.63 8.88
C MET A 174 -7.49 8.58 10.07
N GLU A 175 -8.67 8.67 10.70
CA GLU A 175 -8.88 9.49 11.91
C GLU A 175 -7.95 9.07 13.03
N GLU A 176 -7.84 7.76 13.28
CA GLU A 176 -6.89 7.21 14.25
C GLU A 176 -5.45 7.67 13.95
N LEU A 177 -5.04 7.59 12.68
CA LEU A 177 -3.69 7.97 12.29
C LEU A 177 -3.44 9.48 12.41
N GLU A 178 -4.43 10.32 12.11
CA GLU A 178 -4.37 11.77 12.36
C GLU A 178 -4.25 12.08 13.87
N GLY A 179 -4.91 11.28 14.72
CA GLY A 179 -4.80 11.34 16.18
C GLY A 179 -3.37 11.13 16.68
N HIS A 180 -2.68 10.10 16.19
CA HIS A 180 -1.25 9.88 16.48
C HIS A 180 -0.35 10.96 15.84
N ALA A 181 -0.79 11.59 14.75
CA ALA A 181 -0.04 12.59 14.00
C ALA A 181 -0.10 14.01 14.59
N ASN A 182 -0.56 14.18 15.83
CA ASN A 182 -0.78 15.49 16.46
C ASN A 182 -1.77 16.36 15.65
N GLY A 183 -2.83 15.74 15.13
CA GLY A 183 -3.88 16.40 14.35
C GLY A 183 -3.44 16.87 12.95
N ARG A 184 -2.26 16.43 12.48
CA ARG A 184 -1.84 16.71 11.09
C ARG A 184 -2.58 15.80 10.13
N SER A 185 -3.06 16.39 9.03
CA SER A 185 -3.88 15.63 8.11
C SER A 185 -3.12 14.49 7.42
N PHE A 186 -3.85 13.39 7.20
CA PHE A 186 -3.50 12.28 6.34
C PHE A 186 -3.31 12.72 4.89
N PHE A 187 -4.05 13.73 4.44
CA PHE A 187 -4.08 14.14 3.04
C PHE A 187 -3.11 15.27 2.72
N PRO A 188 -2.44 15.23 1.55
CA PRO A 188 -1.61 16.33 1.11
C PRO A 188 -2.47 17.56 0.70
N PRO A 189 -1.90 18.78 0.72
CA PRO A 189 -2.63 20.01 0.36
C PRO A 189 -3.23 20.05 -1.04
N ASN A 190 -2.84 19.16 -1.95
CA ASN A 190 -3.35 19.10 -3.32
C ASN A 190 -4.28 17.89 -3.55
N TYR A 191 -4.77 17.25 -2.50
CA TYR A 191 -5.64 16.07 -2.61
C TYR A 191 -7.03 16.42 -3.17
N ILE A 192 -7.58 17.56 -2.72
CA ILE A 192 -8.82 18.17 -3.23
C ILE A 192 -8.56 19.65 -3.54
N ALA A 193 -9.54 20.32 -4.17
CA ALA A 193 -9.38 21.72 -4.53
C ALA A 193 -9.37 22.64 -3.29
N GLN A 194 -8.55 23.69 -3.33
CA GLN A 194 -8.29 24.57 -2.19
C GLN A 194 -9.54 25.20 -1.56
N ARG A 195 -10.58 25.47 -2.37
CA ARG A 195 -11.87 26.03 -1.91
C ARG A 195 -12.61 25.14 -0.90
N PHE A 196 -12.25 23.86 -0.78
CA PHE A 196 -12.84 22.93 0.16
C PHE A 196 -12.04 22.78 1.46
N HIS A 197 -10.89 23.45 1.58
CA HIS A 197 -10.03 23.33 2.75
C HIS A 197 -10.57 24.13 3.93
N THR A 198 -10.57 23.50 5.10
CA THR A 198 -10.79 24.18 6.39
C THR A 198 -9.52 24.17 7.26
N GLY A 199 -8.47 23.46 6.86
CA GLY A 199 -7.15 23.49 7.49
C GLY A 199 -6.28 24.65 7.00
N PHE A 200 -5.50 25.24 7.91
CA PHE A 200 -4.55 26.31 7.60
C PHE A 200 -3.30 26.19 8.48
N ASP A 201 -2.12 26.20 7.86
CA ASP A 201 -0.85 26.24 8.58
C ASP A 201 -0.33 27.69 8.62
N PRO A 202 -0.32 28.35 9.79
CA PRO A 202 0.13 29.73 9.91
C PRO A 202 1.63 29.90 9.66
N LYS A 203 2.44 28.85 9.81
CA LYS A 203 3.88 28.92 9.58
C LYS A 203 4.21 28.96 8.10
N SER A 204 3.52 28.16 7.30
CA SER A 204 3.75 28.12 5.84
C SER A 204 2.80 29.02 5.04
N GLY A 205 1.72 29.53 5.66
CA GLY A 205 0.66 30.29 5.00
C GLY A 205 -0.19 29.46 4.05
N LYS A 206 -0.14 28.12 4.15
CA LYS A 206 -0.81 27.21 3.22
C LYS A 206 -2.02 26.57 3.87
N SER A 207 -3.14 26.60 3.15
CA SER A 207 -4.31 25.78 3.49
C SER A 207 -4.07 24.31 3.14
N TYR A 208 -4.74 23.42 3.85
CA TYR A 208 -4.71 21.98 3.60
C TYR A 208 -6.11 21.37 3.88
N PRO A 209 -6.48 20.27 3.22
CA PRO A 209 -7.72 19.59 3.53
C PRO A 209 -7.59 18.83 4.84
N LYS A 210 -8.60 18.92 5.70
CA LYS A 210 -8.78 18.00 6.83
C LYS A 210 -9.51 16.74 6.38
N LEU A 211 -9.52 15.72 7.23
CA LEU A 211 -10.27 14.47 6.98
C LEU A 211 -11.75 14.75 6.65
N GLU A 212 -12.42 15.64 7.41
CA GLU A 212 -13.84 15.95 7.16
C GLU A 212 -14.06 16.71 5.85
N ASP A 213 -13.09 17.50 5.39
CA ASP A 213 -13.17 18.18 4.09
C ASP A 213 -13.19 17.15 2.96
N VAL A 214 -12.31 16.15 3.04
CA VAL A 214 -12.23 15.08 2.03
C VAL A 214 -13.45 14.18 2.10
N LYS A 215 -13.93 13.84 3.29
CA LYS A 215 -15.15 13.04 3.48
C LYS A 215 -16.36 13.70 2.83
N ARG A 216 -16.61 14.98 3.14
CA ARG A 216 -17.67 15.78 2.49
C ARG A 216 -17.48 15.89 0.98
N TYR A 217 -16.25 16.05 0.51
CA TYR A 217 -15.96 16.14 -0.92
C TYR A 217 -16.19 14.82 -1.67
N VAL A 218 -15.98 13.68 -1.01
CA VAL A 218 -16.26 12.35 -1.55
C VAL A 218 -17.76 12.08 -1.56
N GLU A 219 -18.46 12.38 -0.47
CA GLU A 219 -19.90 12.16 -0.31
C GLU A 219 -20.75 13.14 -1.13
N GLY A 220 -20.37 14.42 -1.18
CA GLY A 220 -21.14 15.49 -1.83
C GLY A 220 -20.99 15.57 -3.35
N GLN A 221 -20.23 14.66 -3.99
CA GLN A 221 -20.14 14.58 -5.46
C GLN A 221 -20.92 13.40 -6.05
N SER A 222 -21.84 12.81 -5.28
CA SER A 222 -22.55 11.58 -5.65
C SER A 222 -23.69 11.74 -6.66
N GLU A 223 -24.13 12.95 -7.04
CA GLU A 223 -25.34 13.07 -7.89
C GLU A 223 -25.12 13.60 -9.33
N ASP A 224 -24.26 14.59 -9.59
CA ASP A 224 -24.35 15.30 -10.89
C ASP A 224 -23.24 15.06 -11.92
N LEU A 225 -22.10 14.47 -11.56
CA LEU A 225 -20.95 14.39 -12.49
C LEU A 225 -20.90 13.11 -13.35
N PHE A 226 -21.72 12.11 -13.02
CA PHE A 226 -21.70 10.79 -13.68
C PHE A 226 -23.09 10.16 -13.83
N ALA A 227 -24.18 10.92 -13.75
CA ALA A 227 -25.54 10.40 -13.93
C ALA A 227 -25.74 9.65 -15.28
N ASP A 228 -24.88 9.94 -16.28
CA ASP A 228 -24.86 9.31 -17.60
C ASP A 228 -23.84 8.17 -17.78
N GLN A 229 -23.04 7.81 -16.75
CA GLN A 229 -22.13 6.67 -16.87
C GLN A 229 -22.80 5.39 -16.36
N PRO A 230 -22.87 4.32 -17.18
CA PRO A 230 -23.38 3.05 -16.71
C PRO A 230 -22.57 2.60 -15.49
N ALA A 231 -23.27 2.11 -14.46
CA ALA A 231 -22.63 1.53 -13.30
C ALA A 231 -21.58 0.50 -13.77
N PRO A 232 -20.34 0.54 -13.25
CA PRO A 232 -19.29 -0.34 -13.71
C PRO A 232 -19.71 -1.80 -13.52
N THR A 233 -19.62 -2.59 -14.60
CA THR A 233 -19.97 -4.02 -14.60
C THR A 233 -19.00 -4.86 -13.75
N CYS A 234 -17.80 -4.34 -13.49
CA CYS A 234 -16.85 -4.93 -12.56
C CYS A 234 -16.27 -3.88 -11.61
N MET A 235 -16.25 -4.22 -10.32
CA MET A 235 -15.66 -3.38 -9.27
C MET A 235 -14.13 -3.43 -9.25
N SER A 236 -13.53 -4.50 -9.78
CA SER A 236 -12.08 -4.61 -9.89
C SER A 236 -11.54 -3.72 -11.00
N VAL A 237 -10.53 -2.91 -10.66
CA VAL A 237 -9.77 -2.11 -11.64
C VAL A 237 -9.06 -2.99 -12.69
N TYR A 238 -8.88 -4.27 -12.39
CA TYR A 238 -8.22 -5.26 -13.26
C TYR A 238 -9.22 -6.18 -13.98
N ASN A 239 -10.53 -5.87 -13.98
CA ASN A 239 -11.58 -6.67 -14.62
C ASN A 239 -11.58 -8.14 -14.18
N LEU A 240 -11.47 -8.36 -12.86
CA LEU A 240 -11.39 -9.70 -12.24
C LEU A 240 -12.75 -10.29 -11.83
N CYS A 241 -13.84 -9.55 -12.04
CA CYS A 241 -15.19 -10.03 -11.78
C CYS A 241 -15.59 -11.03 -12.87
N GLU A 242 -16.29 -12.10 -12.48
CA GLU A 242 -16.79 -13.14 -13.38
C GLU A 242 -17.88 -12.63 -14.32
#